data_AF-A0A2X2IND5-F1
#
_entry.id   AF-A0A2X2IND5-F1
#
_cell.length_a   1.000
_cell.length_b   1.000
_cell.length_c   1.000
_cell.angle_alpha   90.00
_cell.angle_beta   90.00
_cell.angle_gamma   90.00
#
_symmetry.space_group_name_H-M   'P 1'
#
loop_
_entity.id
_entity.type
_entity.pdbx_description
1 polymer ?
#
loop_
_entity_poly.entity_id
_entity_poly.type
_entity_poly.pdbx_seq_one_letter_code
_entity_poly.pdbx_strand_id
1 'polypeptide(L)'
;MRLKNYPAKIVQYEEQEVTLGDRNSYSKTDPDATFMRMKEDHMKNGQLKPGYNIQISTSNQYIVNYTIHPNPTDTTTLPGHLAQHEASFGEILKTITADAGYGSQENYALLEGKKHWGLCEIWYV
;
A
#
# COMPACT_ATOMS: atom_id res chain seq x y z
N MET A 1 -13.09 -35.13 21.42
CA MET A 1 -14.09 -34.04 21.44
C MET A 1 -13.62 -32.81 20.61
N ARG A 2 -13.14 -32.99 19.37
CA ARG A 2 -12.67 -31.89 18.47
C ARG A 2 -13.40 -31.82 17.11
N LEU A 3 -14.18 -32.86 16.77
CA LEU A 3 -14.78 -33.02 15.43
C LEU A 3 -16.20 -32.42 15.29
N LYS A 4 -16.89 -32.10 16.39
CA LYS A 4 -18.30 -31.62 16.34
C LYS A 4 -18.45 -30.20 15.78
N ASN A 5 -17.41 -29.37 15.84
CA ASN A 5 -17.45 -27.97 15.37
C ASN A 5 -16.71 -27.75 14.04
N TYR A 6 -16.30 -28.83 13.37
CA TYR A 6 -15.61 -28.75 12.09
C TYR A 6 -16.42 -28.07 10.97
N PRO A 7 -17.73 -28.35 10.77
CA PRO A 7 -18.48 -27.71 9.69
C PRO A 7 -18.62 -26.19 9.89
N ALA A 8 -18.85 -25.74 11.13
CA ALA A 8 -18.92 -24.30 11.44
C ALA A 8 -17.57 -23.59 11.23
N LYS A 9 -16.45 -24.28 11.44
CA LYS A 9 -15.13 -23.73 11.17
C LYS A 9 -14.81 -23.60 9.69
N ILE A 10 -15.29 -24.52 8.85
CA ILE A 10 -15.08 -24.41 7.39
C ILE A 10 -15.73 -23.14 6.86
N VAL A 11 -17.00 -22.89 7.21
CA VAL A 11 -17.71 -21.68 6.82
C VAL A 11 -16.97 -20.42 7.29
N GLN A 12 -16.48 -20.43 8.52
CA GLN A 12 -15.66 -19.34 9.04
C GLN A 12 -14.38 -19.14 8.22
N TYR A 13 -13.68 -20.21 7.82
CA TYR A 13 -12.46 -20.08 7.03
C TYR A 13 -12.75 -19.56 5.61
N GLU A 14 -13.85 -19.99 5.00
CA GLU A 14 -14.29 -19.47 3.69
C GLU A 14 -14.59 -17.96 3.76
N GLU A 15 -15.31 -17.50 4.80
CA GLU A 15 -15.56 -16.07 5.04
C GLU A 15 -14.24 -15.29 5.26
N GLN A 16 -13.29 -15.90 5.96
CA GLN A 16 -11.98 -15.30 6.22
C GLN A 16 -11.13 -15.21 4.95
N GLU A 17 -11.15 -16.22 4.07
CA GLU A 17 -10.47 -16.20 2.77
C GLU A 17 -11.06 -15.13 1.85
N VAL A 18 -12.40 -15.00 1.81
CA VAL A 18 -13.08 -13.94 1.05
C VAL A 18 -12.68 -12.56 1.57
N THR A 19 -12.60 -12.39 2.89
CA THR A 19 -12.17 -11.11 3.50
C THR A 19 -10.69 -10.83 3.21
N LEU A 20 -9.85 -11.86 3.21
CA LEU A 20 -8.41 -11.73 2.97
C LEU A 20 -8.12 -11.28 1.54
N GLY A 21 -8.79 -11.88 0.54
CA GLY A 21 -8.56 -11.59 -0.87
C GLY A 21 -7.10 -11.84 -1.26
N ASP A 22 -6.50 -10.90 -1.99
CA ASP A 22 -5.09 -10.97 -2.40
C ASP A 22 -4.09 -10.53 -1.31
N ARG A 23 -4.57 -10.17 -0.12
CA ARG A 23 -3.73 -9.63 0.96
C ARG A 23 -3.16 -10.75 1.83
N ASN A 24 -2.05 -10.48 2.52
CA ASN A 24 -1.44 -11.46 3.42
C ASN A 24 -2.03 -11.44 4.84
N SER A 25 -2.70 -10.36 5.23
CA SER A 25 -3.30 -10.21 6.57
C SER A 25 -4.34 -9.10 6.60
N TYR A 26 -5.22 -9.11 7.60
CA TYR A 26 -6.17 -8.02 7.89
C TYR A 26 -6.44 -7.91 9.39
N SER A 27 -6.77 -6.71 9.88
CA SER A 27 -7.17 -6.53 11.28
C SER A 27 -8.57 -7.06 11.54
N LYS A 28 -8.79 -7.65 12.72
CA LYS A 28 -10.12 -8.11 13.14
C LYS A 28 -11.11 -6.96 13.36
N THR A 29 -10.61 -5.78 13.73
CA THR A 29 -11.44 -4.59 14.00
C THR A 29 -11.62 -3.71 12.77
N ASP A 30 -10.65 -3.74 11.86
CA ASP A 30 -10.64 -2.98 10.61
C ASP A 30 -10.10 -3.87 9.49
N PRO A 31 -10.97 -4.58 8.75
CA PRO A 31 -10.58 -5.52 7.71
C PRO A 31 -9.78 -4.89 6.56
N ASP A 32 -9.75 -3.56 6.45
CA ASP A 32 -8.99 -2.86 5.42
C ASP A 32 -7.53 -2.63 5.83
N ALA A 33 -7.25 -2.61 7.12
CA ALA A 33 -5.90 -2.43 7.66
C ALA A 33 -5.11 -3.75 7.64
N THR A 34 -3.84 -3.69 7.24
CA THR A 34 -2.96 -4.86 7.21
C THR A 34 -1.89 -4.77 8.28
N PHE A 35 -1.40 -5.92 8.72
CA PHE A 35 -0.36 -5.99 9.74
C PHE A 35 1.00 -5.64 9.14
N MET A 36 1.59 -4.55 9.60
CA MET A 36 2.87 -4.05 9.15
C MET A 36 3.84 -3.85 10.30
N ARG A 37 5.13 -3.79 9.97
CA ARG A 37 6.16 -3.41 10.92
C ARG A 37 6.23 -1.89 10.99
N MET A 38 5.76 -1.32 12.11
CA MET A 38 5.85 0.11 12.34
C MET A 38 7.29 0.54 12.64
N LYS A 39 7.67 1.76 12.22
CA LYS A 39 8.98 2.35 12.58
C LYS A 39 9.11 2.54 14.09
N GLU A 40 8.02 2.93 14.74
CA GLU A 40 7.94 3.02 16.20
C GLU A 40 7.59 1.67 16.83
N ASP A 41 8.64 0.97 17.26
CA ASP A 41 8.52 -0.20 18.11
C ASP A 41 8.92 0.14 19.55
N HIS A 42 8.02 0.83 20.26
CA HIS A 42 8.21 1.17 21.69
C HIS A 42 8.49 -0.06 22.57
N MET A 43 7.96 -1.22 22.19
CA MET A 43 8.07 -2.48 22.94
C MET A 43 9.30 -3.30 22.52
N LYS A 44 10.01 -2.91 21.44
CA LYS A 44 11.15 -3.62 20.81
C LYS A 44 10.89 -5.11 20.57
N ASN A 45 9.62 -5.48 20.41
CA ASN A 45 9.19 -6.87 20.30
C ASN A 45 8.94 -7.29 18.85
N GLY A 46 9.14 -6.39 17.88
CA GLY A 46 8.93 -6.63 16.46
C GLY A 46 7.48 -6.93 16.12
N GLN A 47 6.54 -6.56 16.99
CA GLN A 47 5.14 -6.89 16.81
C GLN A 47 4.56 -6.11 15.62
N LEU A 48 3.96 -6.83 14.68
CA LEU A 48 3.22 -6.22 13.60
C LEU A 48 1.96 -5.54 14.16
N LYS A 49 1.70 -4.32 13.70
CA LYS A 49 0.51 -3.58 14.07
C LYS A 49 -0.33 -3.34 12.81
N PRO A 50 -1.67 -3.36 12.92
CA PRO A 50 -2.50 -3.01 11.80
C PRO A 50 -2.28 -1.54 11.45
N GLY A 51 -2.18 -1.23 10.17
CA GLY A 51 -2.02 0.15 9.71
C GLY A 51 -2.33 0.28 8.21
N TYR A 52 -2.03 1.46 7.70
CA TYR A 52 -2.03 1.76 6.26
C TYR A 52 -0.70 2.39 5.86
N ASN A 53 -0.26 2.10 4.64
CA ASN A 53 0.87 2.77 4.02
C ASN A 53 0.33 3.98 3.26
N ILE A 54 0.67 5.19 3.72
CA ILE A 54 0.20 6.44 3.14
C ILE A 54 1.31 7.00 2.25
N GLN A 55 0.94 7.25 1.00
CA GLN A 55 1.80 7.83 -0.03
C GLN A 55 1.37 9.25 -0.28
N ILE A 56 2.31 10.20 -0.22
CA ILE A 56 2.02 11.62 -0.44
C ILE A 56 2.89 12.14 -1.57
N SER A 57 2.26 12.75 -2.56
CA SER A 57 2.92 13.54 -3.58
C SER A 57 2.92 15.01 -3.21
N THR A 58 4.09 15.63 -3.32
CA THR A 58 4.25 17.07 -3.13
C THR A 58 4.82 17.73 -4.37
N SER A 59 4.38 18.97 -4.62
CA SER A 59 4.91 19.84 -5.66
C SER A 59 5.05 21.25 -5.12
N ASN A 60 6.23 21.86 -5.28
CA ASN A 60 6.52 23.20 -4.77
C ASN A 60 6.12 23.42 -3.29
N GLN A 61 6.39 22.43 -2.43
CA GLN A 61 6.04 22.42 -1.00
C GLN A 61 4.54 22.32 -0.68
N TYR A 62 3.69 22.07 -1.68
CA TYR A 62 2.27 21.78 -1.50
C TYR A 62 2.00 20.30 -1.65
N ILE A 63 1.09 19.77 -0.83
CA ILE A 63 0.54 18.42 -1.03
C ILE A 63 -0.43 18.49 -2.21
N VAL A 64 -0.13 17.72 -3.26
CA VAL A 64 -0.96 17.69 -4.47
C VAL A 64 -1.81 16.42 -4.57
N ASN A 65 -1.33 15.31 -4.00
CA ASN A 65 -2.07 14.06 -4.04
C ASN A 65 -1.70 13.16 -2.86
N TYR A 66 -2.61 12.27 -2.46
CA TYR A 66 -2.37 11.25 -1.45
C TYR A 66 -3.09 9.95 -1.81
N THR A 67 -2.51 8.82 -1.44
CA THR A 67 -3.18 7.51 -1.52
C THR A 67 -2.89 6.67 -0.31
N ILE A 68 -3.84 5.79 0.00
CA ILE A 68 -3.79 4.88 1.14
C ILE A 68 -3.70 3.46 0.58
N HIS A 69 -2.67 2.73 0.97
CA HIS A 69 -2.43 1.37 0.51
C HIS A 69 -2.44 0.39 1.67
N PRO A 70 -3.07 -0.78 1.51
CA PRO A 70 -2.98 -1.87 2.47
C PRO A 70 -1.63 -2.61 2.38
N ASN A 71 -0.74 -2.25 1.45
CA ASN A 71 0.50 -2.98 1.23
C ASN A 71 1.62 -2.45 2.15
N PRO A 72 2.37 -3.33 2.84
CA PRO A 72 3.46 -2.93 3.73
C PRO A 72 4.72 -2.46 2.99
N THR A 73 4.82 -2.66 1.68
CA THR A 73 6.02 -2.35 0.89
C THR A 73 5.72 -1.31 -0.19
N ASP A 74 6.56 -0.28 -0.23
CA ASP A 74 6.42 0.90 -1.09
C ASP A 74 6.60 0.59 -2.58
N THR A 75 7.34 -0.48 -2.93
CA THR A 75 7.55 -0.88 -4.33
C THR A 75 6.24 -1.10 -5.08
N THR A 76 5.23 -1.65 -4.41
CA THR A 76 3.95 -2.01 -5.04
C THR A 76 2.91 -0.88 -5.05
N THR A 77 3.16 0.22 -4.32
CA THR A 77 2.18 1.31 -4.15
C THR A 77 2.26 2.36 -5.26
N LEU A 78 3.45 2.50 -5.88
CA LEU A 78 3.70 3.50 -6.92
C LEU A 78 2.73 3.42 -8.12
N PRO A 79 2.47 2.23 -8.72
CA PRO A 79 1.57 2.16 -9.87
C PRO A 79 0.17 2.67 -9.56
N GLY A 80 -0.37 2.30 -8.39
CA GLY A 80 -1.68 2.75 -7.93
C GLY A 80 -1.71 4.25 -7.63
N HIS A 81 -0.64 4.78 -7.03
CA HIS A 81 -0.51 6.22 -6.75
C HIS A 81 -0.51 7.07 -8.03
N LEU A 82 0.24 6.63 -9.05
CA LEU A 82 0.30 7.33 -10.34
C LEU A 82 -1.01 7.24 -11.12
N ALA A 83 -1.65 6.08 -11.11
CA ALA A 83 -2.95 5.90 -11.75
C ALA A 83 -4.02 6.80 -11.11
N GLN A 84 -4.03 6.93 -9.79
CA GLN A 84 -4.98 7.80 -9.09
C GLN A 84 -4.67 9.28 -9.28
N HIS A 85 -3.39 9.67 -9.40
CA HIS A 85 -3.03 11.03 -9.83
C HIS A 85 -3.57 11.34 -11.24
N GLU A 86 -3.29 10.46 -12.21
CA GLU A 86 -3.74 10.61 -13.60
C GLU A 86 -5.26 10.69 -13.70
N ALA A 87 -5.98 9.86 -12.93
CA ALA A 87 -7.44 9.89 -12.86
C ALA A 87 -7.99 11.19 -12.23
N SER A 88 -7.28 11.78 -11.27
CA SER A 88 -7.74 12.97 -10.55
C SER A 88 -7.50 14.26 -11.32
N PHE A 89 -6.33 14.39 -11.97
CA PHE A 89 -5.92 15.61 -12.67
C PHE A 89 -6.09 15.54 -14.19
N GLY A 90 -6.34 14.36 -14.75
CA GLY A 90 -6.41 14.14 -16.21
C GLY A 90 -5.06 14.33 -16.92
N GLU A 91 -3.98 14.52 -16.16
CA GLU A 91 -2.64 14.75 -16.66
C GLU A 91 -1.66 13.76 -16.06
N ILE A 92 -0.72 13.34 -16.89
CA ILE A 92 0.37 12.46 -16.51
C ILE A 92 1.46 13.29 -15.83
N LEU A 93 2.00 12.78 -14.73
CA LEU A 93 3.11 13.43 -14.06
C LEU A 93 4.30 13.55 -14.99
N LYS A 94 4.91 14.72 -14.89
CA LYS A 94 6.03 15.10 -15.72
C LYS A 94 7.33 14.53 -15.13
N THR A 95 7.57 14.37 -13.85
CA THR A 95 8.77 13.68 -13.34
C THR A 95 8.43 13.33 -11.94
N ILE A 96 9.00 12.23 -11.52
CA ILE A 96 8.82 11.71 -10.20
C ILE A 96 10.20 11.60 -9.60
N THR A 97 10.36 12.18 -8.44
CA THR A 97 11.50 11.99 -7.56
C THR A 97 10.97 11.24 -6.36
N ALA A 98 11.42 10.01 -6.18
CA ALA A 98 11.00 9.16 -5.09
C ALA A 98 12.24 8.60 -4.40
N ASP A 99 12.08 8.11 -3.18
CA ASP A 99 13.17 7.45 -2.47
C ASP A 99 13.60 6.13 -3.15
N ALA A 100 14.71 5.55 -2.68
CA ALA A 100 15.23 4.30 -3.20
C ALA A 100 14.30 3.09 -2.95
N GLY A 101 13.34 3.19 -2.03
CA GLY A 101 12.37 2.16 -1.69
C GLY A 101 11.40 1.87 -2.84
N TYR A 102 11.19 2.81 -3.75
CA TYR A 102 10.39 2.60 -4.97
C TYR A 102 11.18 1.97 -6.13
N GLY A 103 12.48 1.73 -5.96
CA GLY A 103 13.38 1.25 -7.01
C GLY A 103 13.22 -0.24 -7.33
N SER A 104 12.11 -0.63 -7.97
CA SER A 104 11.90 -1.97 -8.53
C SER A 104 11.98 -1.96 -10.06
N GLN A 105 12.40 -3.08 -10.66
CA GLN A 105 12.43 -3.21 -12.13
C GLN A 105 11.07 -2.92 -12.78
N GLU A 106 10.00 -3.38 -12.14
CA GLU A 106 8.61 -3.15 -12.58
C GLU A 106 8.28 -1.66 -12.59
N ASN A 107 8.68 -0.92 -11.55
CA ASN A 107 8.47 0.52 -11.47
C ASN A 107 9.28 1.27 -12.53
N TYR A 108 10.54 0.87 -12.77
CA TYR A 108 11.34 1.47 -13.84
C TYR A 108 10.72 1.25 -15.22
N ALA A 109 10.26 0.04 -15.52
CA ALA A 109 9.59 -0.27 -16.78
C ALA A 109 8.30 0.54 -16.96
N LEU A 110 7.53 0.72 -15.88
CA LEU A 110 6.32 1.54 -15.87
C LEU A 110 6.62 3.02 -16.16
N LEU A 111 7.67 3.57 -15.55
CA LEU A 111 8.09 4.96 -15.74
C LEU A 111 8.65 5.20 -17.15
N GLU A 112 9.44 4.27 -17.68
CA GLU A 112 9.99 4.34 -19.03
C GLU A 112 8.89 4.33 -20.10
N GLY A 113 7.86 3.49 -19.92
CA GLY A 113 6.72 3.40 -20.82
C GLY A 113 5.89 4.69 -20.90
N LYS A 114 5.84 5.50 -19.84
CA LYS A 114 4.98 6.69 -19.76
C LYS A 114 5.66 8.05 -20.03
N LYS A 115 6.96 8.09 -20.41
CA LYS A 115 7.73 9.30 -20.83
C LYS A 115 7.40 10.59 -20.05
N HIS A 116 7.89 10.68 -18.83
CA HIS A 116 7.68 11.83 -17.94
C HIS A 116 8.82 12.90 -18.10
N TRP A 117 8.52 14.22 -18.33
CA TRP A 117 9.45 15.38 -18.01
C TRP A 117 8.96 16.56 -17.08
N GLY A 118 9.35 16.66 -15.77
CA GLY A 118 9.18 17.75 -14.72
C GLY A 118 8.78 17.38 -13.24
N LEU A 119 9.55 17.75 -12.19
CA LEU A 119 9.57 17.18 -10.78
C LEU A 119 8.25 17.11 -9.96
N CYS A 120 8.01 15.95 -9.30
CA CYS A 120 7.05 15.72 -8.21
C CYS A 120 7.70 14.77 -7.19
N GLU A 121 7.76 15.17 -5.91
CA GLU A 121 8.41 14.36 -4.87
C GLU A 121 7.40 13.46 -4.18
N ILE A 122 7.67 12.15 -4.15
CA ILE A 122 6.85 11.18 -3.41
C ILE A 122 7.57 10.86 -2.11
N TRP A 123 6.90 11.16 -0.99
CA TRP A 123 7.40 10.90 0.34
C TRP A 123 6.53 9.85 1.03
N TYR A 124 7.18 8.99 1.82
CA TYR A 124 6.51 8.19 2.85
C TYR A 124 6.34 9.04 4.10
N VAL A 125 5.15 9.05 4.70
CA VAL A 125 4.94 9.58 6.07
C VAL A 125 4.92 8.42 7.07
#